data_AF-A0A846PJV8-F1
#
_entry.id   AF-A0A846PJV8-F1
#
_cell.length_a   1.000
_cell.length_b   1.000
_cell.length_c   1.000
_cell.angle_alpha   90.00
_cell.angle_beta   90.00
_cell.angle_gamma   90.00
#
_symmetry.space_group_name_H-M   'P 1'
#
loop_
_entity.id
_entity.type
_entity.pdbx_description
1 polymer ?
#
loop_
_entity_poly.entity_id
_entity_poly.type
_entity_poly.pdbx_seq_one_letter_code
_entity_poly.pdbx_strand_id
1 'polypeptide(L)'
;MKIFSDLHLHSHYSRATSNKMNIENLERYAKVKGVNLLGTGDFTHPSWLDELKRSLIEVENSGLFQFKDKDIFFMLQAEVSNIYRQGEKTRKIHNVILAPSFEIVDQINDFLKNYGRLASDGRPILTNINCAELVENLINISKDIVIIPAHIWTPWFSLFGSKSGFDLAEECFKDQTKHIFALETGLSSDPAMNWRLSSLDKFTLVSNSDSHSPWPTRLGRELNVFETEMKYKNIINTIKDKDPKKFLYTIEVDPSYGKYHWDGHRNCNVCLNPKESKKYQNTCPVCGNPLTIGVEHRVEKLADREQGFVPKNAIPFKTLLPLSELIAHVYNTQPFSKKVWNESTKLIKGFDSELNVLLNASKEKLKLLINERVVDLIIKNREGELKVQPGYDGIYGKLILDGKISIKQPQKRIDSYINK
;
A
#
# COMPACT_ATOMS: atom_id res chain seq x y z
N MET A 1 -21.72 -9.79 4.05
CA MET A 1 -20.75 -9.37 5.10
C MET A 1 -19.67 -8.55 4.42
N LYS A 2 -19.22 -7.44 5.01
CA LYS A 2 -18.09 -6.67 4.46
C LYS A 2 -16.76 -7.24 4.97
N ILE A 3 -15.86 -7.54 4.05
CA ILE A 3 -14.50 -8.00 4.33
C ILE A 3 -13.58 -6.79 4.15
N PHE A 4 -12.90 -6.38 5.22
CA PHE A 4 -11.83 -5.39 5.19
C PHE A 4 -10.52 -6.16 5.20
N SER A 5 -9.77 -6.08 4.11
CA SER A 5 -8.67 -6.99 3.80
C SER A 5 -7.38 -6.25 3.50
N ASP A 6 -6.33 -6.59 4.25
CA ASP A 6 -4.97 -6.08 4.05
C ASP A 6 -4.02 -7.27 3.79
N LEU A 7 -3.69 -7.50 2.52
CA LEU A 7 -3.02 -8.70 2.03
C LEU A 7 -1.54 -8.48 1.70
N HIS A 8 -0.90 -7.46 2.26
CA HIS A 8 0.54 -7.27 2.12
C HIS A 8 1.14 -6.75 3.42
N LEU A 9 1.76 -7.67 4.17
CA LEU A 9 2.38 -7.41 5.47
C LEU A 9 3.75 -8.08 5.53
N HIS A 10 4.53 -7.69 6.54
CA HIS A 10 5.80 -8.31 6.88
C HIS A 10 5.84 -8.83 8.32
N SER A 11 6.49 -9.98 8.51
CA SER A 11 6.74 -10.55 9.83
C SER A 11 7.93 -9.88 10.53
N HIS A 12 8.12 -10.23 11.80
CA HIS A 12 9.30 -9.83 12.58
C HIS A 12 10.64 -10.36 12.05
N TYR A 13 10.64 -11.23 11.03
CA TYR A 13 11.84 -11.70 10.33
C TYR A 13 12.26 -10.84 9.13
N SER A 14 11.43 -9.89 8.69
CA SER A 14 11.81 -8.92 7.66
C SER A 14 12.68 -7.79 8.20
N ARG A 15 13.61 -7.29 7.38
CA ARG A 15 14.41 -6.09 7.73
C ARG A 15 13.52 -4.87 7.97
N ALA A 16 13.95 -4.04 8.91
CA ALA A 16 13.27 -2.79 9.28
C ALA A 16 11.81 -2.97 9.73
N THR A 17 11.44 -4.19 10.13
CA THR A 17 10.13 -4.53 10.67
C THR A 17 10.17 -4.64 12.19
N SER A 18 9.07 -4.23 12.83
CA SER A 18 8.94 -4.31 14.29
C SER A 18 9.02 -5.75 14.78
N ASN A 19 9.72 -5.99 15.89
CA ASN A 19 9.72 -7.28 16.59
C ASN A 19 8.35 -7.67 17.16
N LYS A 20 7.36 -6.77 17.09
CA LYS A 20 5.96 -7.03 17.44
C LYS A 20 5.11 -7.50 16.26
N MET A 21 5.66 -7.63 15.05
CA MET A 21 4.96 -8.22 13.90
C MET A 21 4.86 -9.74 14.03
N ASN A 22 4.11 -10.20 15.04
CA ASN A 22 3.75 -11.60 15.26
C ASN A 22 2.22 -11.78 15.19
N ILE A 23 1.76 -13.01 15.00
CA ILE A 23 0.34 -13.32 14.75
C ILE A 23 -0.57 -12.83 15.89
N GLU A 24 -0.12 -12.93 17.14
CA GLU A 24 -0.90 -12.45 18.29
C GLU A 24 -1.15 -10.94 18.25
N ASN A 25 -0.11 -10.14 17.96
CA ASN A 25 -0.28 -8.70 17.84
C ASN A 25 -1.03 -8.31 16.56
N LEU A 26 -0.83 -9.02 15.45
CA LEU A 26 -1.58 -8.80 14.22
C LEU A 26 -3.08 -9.01 14.45
N GLU A 27 -3.48 -10.11 15.08
CA GLU A 27 -4.88 -10.35 15.45
C GLU A 27 -5.42 -9.23 16.35
N ARG A 28 -4.68 -8.88 17.41
CA ARG A 28 -5.10 -7.85 18.36
C ARG A 28 -5.33 -6.51 17.68
N TYR A 29 -4.39 -6.05 16.86
CA TYR A 29 -4.45 -4.73 16.28
C TYR A 29 -5.26 -4.67 14.99
N ALA A 30 -5.49 -5.80 14.30
CA ALA A 30 -6.50 -5.90 13.24
C ALA A 30 -7.89 -5.58 13.78
N LYS A 31 -8.26 -6.13 14.95
CA LYS A 31 -9.52 -5.78 15.65
C LYS A 31 -9.61 -4.30 15.98
N VAL A 32 -8.55 -3.73 16.56
CA VAL A 32 -8.46 -2.29 16.88
C VAL A 32 -8.63 -1.44 15.62
N LYS A 33 -8.03 -1.86 14.50
CA LYS A 33 -8.17 -1.17 13.21
C LYS A 33 -9.58 -1.35 12.63
N GLY A 34 -10.17 -2.53 12.75
CA GLY A 34 -11.42 -2.93 12.09
C GLY A 34 -11.18 -3.77 10.82
N VAL A 35 -9.98 -4.32 10.66
CA VAL A 35 -9.61 -5.24 9.57
C VAL A 35 -9.98 -6.65 10.00
N ASN A 36 -10.58 -7.45 9.11
CA ASN A 36 -11.05 -8.81 9.43
C ASN A 36 -10.42 -9.91 8.55
N LEU A 37 -9.60 -9.54 7.57
CA LEU A 37 -8.74 -10.44 6.82
C LEU A 37 -7.33 -9.83 6.67
N LEU A 38 -6.31 -10.59 7.05
CA LEU A 38 -4.91 -10.20 6.92
C LEU A 38 -4.12 -11.19 6.06
N GLY A 39 -3.11 -10.70 5.34
CA GLY A 39 -2.00 -11.53 4.92
C GLY A 39 -1.18 -11.99 6.13
N THR A 40 -0.56 -13.17 6.07
CA THR A 40 0.36 -13.61 7.15
C THR A 40 1.69 -12.89 7.13
N GLY A 41 2.11 -12.36 5.97
CA GLY A 41 3.48 -11.96 5.69
C GLY A 41 4.43 -13.16 5.62
N ASP A 42 5.49 -12.99 4.81
CA ASP A 42 6.75 -13.73 4.86
C ASP A 42 6.71 -15.26 5.01
N PHE A 43 5.69 -15.97 4.52
CA PHE A 43 5.61 -17.44 4.69
C PHE A 43 6.82 -18.21 4.11
N THR A 44 7.67 -17.54 3.33
CA THR A 44 8.89 -18.11 2.76
C THR A 44 9.99 -18.27 3.81
N HIS A 45 9.97 -17.48 4.88
CA HIS A 45 10.97 -17.59 5.94
C HIS A 45 10.70 -18.82 6.81
N PRO A 46 11.63 -19.79 6.93
CA PRO A 46 11.35 -21.09 7.54
C PRO A 46 10.93 -20.98 9.01
N SER A 47 11.62 -20.16 9.82
CA SER A 47 11.24 -19.97 11.23
C SER A 47 9.89 -19.28 11.39
N TRP A 48 9.50 -18.43 10.43
CA TRP A 48 8.18 -17.80 10.45
C TRP A 48 7.10 -18.81 10.05
N LEU A 49 7.34 -19.59 9.01
CA LEU A 49 6.45 -20.68 8.59
C LEU A 49 6.19 -21.67 9.74
N ASP A 50 7.21 -22.03 10.51
CA ASP A 50 7.07 -22.87 11.70
C ASP A 50 6.21 -22.20 12.79
N GLU A 51 6.31 -20.88 12.96
CA GLU A 51 5.41 -20.11 13.84
C GLU A 51 3.98 -20.10 13.31
N LEU A 52 3.77 -19.90 12.00
CA LEU A 52 2.46 -19.92 11.35
C LEU A 52 1.78 -21.28 11.55
N LYS A 53 2.45 -22.38 11.19
CA LYS A 53 1.92 -23.75 11.31
C LYS A 53 1.56 -24.15 12.74
N ARG A 54 2.26 -23.60 13.75
CA ARG A 54 1.96 -23.85 15.17
C ARG A 54 0.86 -22.97 15.74
N SER A 55 0.61 -21.80 15.15
CA SER A 55 -0.28 -20.79 15.72
C SER A 55 -1.63 -20.67 15.01
N LEU A 56 -1.66 -21.00 13.72
CA LEU A 56 -2.83 -20.88 12.86
C LEU A 56 -3.56 -22.21 12.72
N ILE A 57 -4.88 -22.13 12.76
CA ILE A 57 -5.81 -23.24 12.55
C ILE A 57 -6.51 -22.98 11.22
N GLU A 58 -6.55 -23.97 10.33
CA GLU A 58 -7.28 -23.85 9.08
C GLU A 58 -8.80 -23.80 9.34
N VAL A 59 -9.48 -22.86 8.70
CA VAL A 59 -10.94 -22.80 8.72
C VAL A 59 -11.46 -23.73 7.62
N GLU A 60 -12.26 -24.71 8.02
CA GLU A 60 -12.72 -25.81 7.18
C GLU A 60 -13.26 -25.33 5.82
N ASN A 61 -12.74 -25.92 4.73
CA ASN A 61 -13.15 -25.67 3.35
C ASN A 61 -13.10 -24.19 2.91
N SER A 62 -12.29 -23.35 3.56
CA SER A 62 -12.19 -21.92 3.25
C SER A 62 -10.90 -21.51 2.53
N GLY A 63 -9.80 -22.25 2.70
CA GLY A 63 -8.45 -21.84 2.29
C GLY A 63 -7.91 -20.64 3.08
N LEU A 64 -8.48 -20.39 4.26
CA LEU A 64 -8.12 -19.32 5.19
C LEU A 64 -7.85 -19.91 6.58
N PHE A 65 -7.23 -19.11 7.44
CA PHE A 65 -6.75 -19.53 8.75
C PHE A 65 -7.18 -18.57 9.85
N GLN A 66 -7.21 -19.05 11.10
CA GLN A 66 -7.47 -18.24 12.29
C GLN A 66 -6.45 -18.52 13.39
N PHE A 67 -6.12 -17.49 14.18
CA PHE A 67 -5.28 -17.66 15.36
C PHE A 67 -6.14 -18.08 16.55
N LYS A 68 -6.00 -19.33 17.02
CA LYS A 68 -6.71 -19.85 18.20
C LYS A 68 -8.23 -19.58 18.18
N ASP A 69 -8.88 -19.86 17.05
CA ASP A 69 -10.33 -19.68 16.83
C ASP A 69 -10.86 -18.25 17.10
N LYS A 70 -10.00 -17.24 16.92
CA LYS A 70 -10.38 -15.83 17.02
C LYS A 70 -10.96 -15.30 15.71
N ASP A 71 -11.60 -14.13 15.81
CA ASP A 71 -12.42 -13.53 14.75
C ASP A 71 -11.68 -13.04 13.49
N ILE A 72 -10.34 -12.96 13.52
CA ILE A 72 -9.53 -12.44 12.41
C ILE A 72 -9.06 -13.58 11.53
N PHE A 73 -9.37 -13.48 10.24
CA PHE A 73 -8.92 -14.44 9.24
C PHE A 73 -7.54 -14.06 8.71
N PHE A 74 -6.77 -15.07 8.35
CA PHE A 74 -5.46 -14.96 7.75
C PHE A 74 -5.43 -15.70 6.41
N MET A 75 -4.81 -15.07 5.43
CA MET A 75 -4.46 -15.66 4.13
C MET A 75 -2.95 -15.82 4.08
N LEU A 76 -2.46 -17.00 3.68
CA LEU A 76 -1.02 -17.22 3.56
C LEU A 76 -0.48 -16.30 2.47
N GLN A 77 0.38 -15.37 2.90
CA GLN A 77 0.98 -14.36 2.05
C GLN A 77 2.49 -14.26 2.27
N ALA A 78 3.25 -14.04 1.19
CA ALA A 78 4.65 -13.64 1.23
C ALA A 78 4.92 -12.57 0.16
N GLU A 79 6.02 -11.83 0.31
CA GLU A 79 6.58 -10.99 -0.74
C GLU A 79 7.97 -11.53 -1.10
N VAL A 80 8.31 -11.56 -2.38
CA VAL A 80 9.66 -11.95 -2.86
C VAL A 80 10.27 -10.83 -3.70
N SER A 81 11.59 -10.70 -3.65
CA SER A 81 12.34 -9.69 -4.41
C SER A 81 13.11 -10.33 -5.55
N ASN A 82 12.58 -10.23 -6.78
CA ASN A 82 13.28 -10.70 -7.98
C ASN A 82 14.34 -9.68 -8.40
N ILE A 83 15.60 -10.07 -8.35
CA ILE A 83 16.72 -9.27 -8.84
C ILE A 83 17.45 -10.04 -9.95
N TYR A 84 17.34 -9.54 -11.18
CA TYR A 84 17.87 -10.20 -12.36
C TYR A 84 18.22 -9.19 -13.45
N ARG A 85 19.07 -9.59 -14.40
CA ARG A 85 19.39 -8.77 -15.57
C ARG A 85 18.41 -9.04 -16.70
N GLN A 86 17.88 -7.99 -17.32
CA GLN A 86 17.10 -8.10 -18.56
C GLN A 86 17.53 -7.00 -19.51
N GLY A 87 18.13 -7.39 -20.63
CA GLY A 87 18.84 -6.48 -21.52
C GLY A 87 20.01 -5.80 -20.81
N GLU A 88 20.08 -4.48 -20.88
CA GLU A 88 21.15 -3.67 -20.28
C GLU A 88 20.87 -3.27 -18.82
N LYS A 89 19.67 -3.52 -18.31
CA LYS A 89 19.24 -3.07 -16.98
C LYS A 89 19.20 -4.22 -15.98
N THR A 90 19.58 -3.90 -14.74
CA THR A 90 19.26 -4.75 -13.58
C THR A 90 17.85 -4.40 -13.11
N ARG A 91 16.96 -5.39 -13.18
CA ARG A 91 15.58 -5.31 -12.73
C ARG A 91 15.51 -5.70 -11.26
N LYS A 92 14.68 -4.98 -10.52
CA LYS A 92 14.38 -5.24 -9.11
C LYS A 92 12.88 -5.08 -8.97
N ILE A 93 12.16 -6.19 -8.82
CA ILE A 93 10.71 -6.21 -8.81
C ILE A 93 10.26 -7.03 -7.60
N HIS A 94 9.34 -6.48 -6.83
CA HIS A 94 8.67 -7.21 -5.78
C HIS A 94 7.35 -7.81 -6.27
N ASN A 95 7.07 -9.01 -5.80
CA ASN A 95 5.84 -9.72 -6.09
C ASN A 95 5.27 -10.30 -4.79
N VAL A 96 4.01 -9.97 -4.49
CA VAL A 96 3.22 -10.63 -3.45
C VAL A 96 2.72 -11.97 -3.99
N ILE A 97 2.82 -13.01 -3.18
CA ILE A 97 2.34 -14.36 -3.47
C ILE A 97 1.29 -14.71 -2.41
N LEU A 98 0.12 -15.15 -2.85
CA LEU A 98 -0.94 -15.67 -2.00
C LEU A 98 -1.15 -17.16 -2.29
N ALA A 99 -1.37 -17.95 -1.24
CA ALA A 99 -1.58 -19.39 -1.34
C ALA A 99 -2.74 -19.84 -0.42
N PRO A 100 -3.50 -20.88 -0.81
CA PRO A 100 -4.67 -21.30 -0.02
C PRO A 100 -4.35 -22.33 1.06
N SER A 101 -3.17 -22.96 1.06
CA SER A 101 -2.83 -24.01 2.02
C SER A 101 -1.34 -24.10 2.34
N PHE A 102 -0.99 -24.70 3.48
CA PHE A 102 0.40 -24.89 3.88
C PHE A 102 1.14 -25.89 2.97
N GLU A 103 0.45 -26.89 2.42
CA GLU A 103 1.04 -27.85 1.47
C GLU A 103 1.50 -27.17 0.19
N ILE A 104 0.73 -26.19 -0.30
CA ILE A 104 1.13 -25.37 -1.44
C ILE A 104 2.28 -24.45 -1.05
N VAL A 105 2.24 -23.83 0.13
CA VAL A 105 3.36 -23.01 0.63
C VAL A 105 4.67 -23.81 0.74
N ASP A 106 4.61 -25.05 1.21
CA ASP A 106 5.79 -25.92 1.29
C ASP A 106 6.39 -26.17 -0.10
N GLN A 107 5.56 -26.45 -1.11
CA GLN A 107 5.99 -26.61 -2.51
C GLN A 107 6.57 -25.32 -3.10
N ILE A 108 5.96 -24.16 -2.81
CA ILE A 108 6.50 -22.85 -3.20
C ILE A 108 7.90 -22.68 -2.60
N ASN A 109 8.06 -22.93 -1.31
CA ASN A 109 9.34 -22.73 -0.62
C ASN A 109 10.43 -23.71 -1.11
N ASP A 110 10.05 -24.96 -1.40
CA ASP A 110 10.94 -25.94 -2.00
C ASP A 110 11.43 -25.55 -3.40
N PHE A 111 10.60 -24.85 -4.17
CA PHE A 111 11.00 -24.27 -5.44
C PHE A 111 11.92 -23.04 -5.23
N LEU A 112 11.49 -22.08 -4.40
CA LEU A 112 12.17 -20.80 -4.23
C LEU A 112 13.58 -20.91 -3.61
N LYS A 113 13.84 -21.92 -2.78
CA LYS A 113 15.17 -22.13 -2.17
C LYS A 113 16.29 -22.36 -3.18
N ASN A 114 15.95 -22.72 -4.43
CA ASN A 114 16.93 -22.87 -5.51
C ASN A 114 17.46 -21.53 -6.06
N TYR A 115 16.78 -20.41 -5.76
CA TYR A 115 17.07 -19.09 -6.33
C TYR A 115 17.49 -18.06 -5.28
N GLY A 116 17.38 -18.38 -4.00
CA GLY A 116 17.74 -17.47 -2.92
C GLY A 116 17.75 -18.15 -1.55
N ARG A 117 18.37 -17.48 -0.57
CA ARG A 117 18.41 -17.94 0.82
C ARG A 117 17.16 -17.48 1.57
N LEU A 118 16.17 -18.34 1.68
CA LEU A 118 14.87 -18.02 2.30
C LEU A 118 14.99 -17.62 3.79
N ALA A 119 15.98 -18.12 4.50
CA ALA A 119 16.22 -17.80 5.92
C ALA A 119 16.97 -16.47 6.17
N SER A 120 17.24 -15.66 5.14
CA SER A 120 18.07 -14.44 5.28
C SER A 120 17.28 -13.17 5.60
N ASP A 121 16.01 -13.15 5.22
CA ASP A 121 15.07 -12.04 5.38
C ASP A 121 13.66 -12.59 5.16
N GLY A 122 12.65 -12.00 5.81
CA GLY A 122 11.25 -12.34 5.56
C GLY A 122 10.81 -12.12 4.10
N ARG A 123 11.44 -11.17 3.40
CA ARG A 123 11.38 -11.02 1.94
C ARG A 123 12.67 -11.53 1.31
N PRO A 124 12.73 -12.78 0.84
CA PRO A 124 13.93 -13.32 0.23
C PRO A 124 14.24 -12.60 -1.09
N ILE A 125 15.52 -12.33 -1.30
CA ILE A 125 16.04 -11.92 -2.61
C ILE A 125 16.24 -13.18 -3.45
N LEU A 126 15.52 -13.24 -4.56
CA LEU A 126 15.62 -14.27 -5.57
C LEU A 126 16.50 -13.77 -6.71
N THR A 127 17.57 -14.49 -6.96
CA THR A 127 18.53 -14.21 -8.03
C THR A 127 18.40 -15.26 -9.12
N ASN A 128 18.72 -14.87 -10.35
CA ASN A 128 18.71 -15.78 -11.52
C ASN A 128 17.34 -16.40 -11.86
N ILE A 129 16.25 -15.76 -11.43
CA ILE A 129 14.88 -16.07 -11.88
C ILE A 129 14.16 -14.77 -12.22
N ASN A 130 13.71 -14.66 -13.46
CA ASN A 130 12.93 -13.51 -13.89
C ASN A 130 11.45 -13.64 -13.47
N CYS A 131 10.70 -12.54 -13.52
CA CYS A 131 9.31 -12.53 -13.07
C CYS A 131 8.39 -13.46 -13.87
N ALA A 132 8.63 -13.65 -15.18
CA ALA A 132 7.84 -14.57 -16.01
C ALA A 132 8.08 -16.03 -15.58
N GLU A 133 9.34 -16.43 -15.42
CA GLU A 133 9.71 -17.77 -14.92
C GLU A 133 9.15 -18.04 -13.54
N LEU A 134 9.17 -17.05 -12.63
CA LEU A 134 8.55 -17.16 -11.32
C LEU A 134 7.06 -17.50 -11.48
N VAL A 135 6.32 -16.72 -12.27
CA VAL A 135 4.88 -16.93 -12.48
C VAL A 135 4.59 -18.31 -13.06
N GLU A 136 5.29 -18.70 -14.12
CA GLU A 136 5.10 -20.00 -14.77
C GLU A 136 5.28 -21.16 -13.80
N ASN A 137 6.37 -21.17 -13.03
CA ASN A 137 6.67 -22.26 -12.10
C ASN A 137 5.68 -22.31 -10.93
N LEU A 138 5.29 -21.16 -10.37
CA LEU A 138 4.32 -21.12 -9.30
C LEU A 138 2.93 -21.58 -9.76
N ILE A 139 2.48 -21.19 -10.96
CA ILE A 139 1.20 -21.66 -11.51
C ILE A 139 1.22 -23.18 -11.80
N ASN A 140 2.38 -23.73 -12.17
CA ASN A 140 2.55 -25.18 -12.34
C ASN A 140 2.45 -25.96 -11.02
N ILE A 141 2.84 -25.36 -9.88
CA ILE A 141 2.62 -25.93 -8.54
C ILE A 141 1.11 -25.98 -8.24
N SER A 142 0.41 -24.85 -8.42
CA SER A 142 -1.04 -24.79 -8.26
C SER A 142 -1.63 -23.60 -9.00
N LYS A 143 -2.75 -23.83 -9.69
CA LYS A 143 -3.52 -22.78 -10.36
C LYS A 143 -4.21 -21.81 -9.39
N ASP A 144 -4.27 -22.16 -8.11
CA ASP A 144 -4.85 -21.32 -7.06
C ASP A 144 -3.83 -20.37 -6.45
N ILE A 145 -2.54 -20.46 -6.80
CA ILE A 145 -1.54 -19.47 -6.39
C ILE A 145 -1.80 -18.15 -7.12
N VAL A 146 -1.79 -17.06 -6.38
CA VAL A 146 -1.99 -15.71 -6.91
C VAL A 146 -0.70 -14.91 -6.77
N ILE A 147 -0.35 -14.18 -7.83
CA ILE A 147 0.84 -13.33 -7.88
C ILE A 147 0.38 -11.91 -8.21
N ILE A 148 0.75 -10.97 -7.36
CA ILE A 148 0.40 -9.55 -7.47
C ILE A 148 1.71 -8.76 -7.46
N PRO A 149 2.05 -8.04 -8.55
CA PRO A 149 3.18 -7.12 -8.54
C PRO A 149 2.96 -6.08 -7.45
N ALA A 150 3.90 -6.00 -6.50
CA ALA A 150 3.77 -5.17 -5.31
C ALA A 150 4.01 -3.70 -5.62
N HIS A 151 3.27 -2.82 -4.92
CA HIS A 151 3.47 -1.37 -4.86
C HIS A 151 4.06 -0.74 -6.14
N ILE A 152 3.36 -0.88 -7.27
CA ILE A 152 3.96 -0.88 -8.62
C ILE A 152 4.65 0.43 -9.05
N TRP A 153 4.47 1.53 -8.29
CA TRP A 153 5.03 2.84 -8.61
C TRP A 153 6.18 3.30 -7.73
N THR A 154 6.54 2.59 -6.65
CA THR A 154 7.64 3.08 -5.82
C THR A 154 8.93 3.15 -6.65
N PRO A 155 9.80 4.16 -6.48
CA PRO A 155 10.90 4.39 -7.43
C PRO A 155 11.86 3.20 -7.60
N TRP A 156 11.94 2.35 -6.58
CA TRP A 156 12.79 1.16 -6.52
C TRP A 156 11.90 -0.09 -6.35
N PHE A 157 12.42 -1.27 -6.69
CA PHE A 157 11.77 -2.55 -6.37
C PHE A 157 10.32 -2.73 -6.92
N SER A 158 9.92 -1.96 -7.93
CA SER A 158 8.53 -1.91 -8.39
C SER A 158 8.43 -2.00 -9.91
N LEU A 159 7.28 -2.50 -10.39
CA LEU A 159 7.02 -2.77 -11.79
C LEU A 159 7.25 -1.55 -12.69
N PHE A 160 6.71 -0.39 -12.35
CA PHE A 160 6.83 0.87 -13.11
C PHE A 160 7.80 1.88 -12.47
N GLY A 161 8.57 1.45 -11.46
CA GLY A 161 9.49 2.31 -10.73
C GLY A 161 10.50 3.03 -11.64
N SER A 162 10.76 4.30 -11.37
CA SER A 162 11.57 5.17 -12.26
C SER A 162 13.05 4.77 -12.37
N LYS A 163 13.56 3.90 -11.49
CA LYS A 163 14.98 3.48 -11.47
C LYS A 163 15.22 2.15 -12.19
N SER A 164 14.46 1.11 -11.84
CA SER A 164 14.65 -0.25 -12.35
C SER A 164 13.42 -0.86 -13.04
N GLY A 165 12.29 -0.15 -13.07
CA GLY A 165 11.02 -0.64 -13.60
C GLY A 165 10.92 -0.65 -15.13
N PHE A 166 9.87 -1.28 -15.60
CA PHE A 166 9.45 -1.41 -16.99
C PHE A 166 8.49 -0.28 -17.38
N ASP A 167 8.21 -0.15 -18.68
CA ASP A 167 7.19 0.78 -19.19
C ASP A 167 5.85 0.06 -19.42
N LEU A 168 5.87 -1.28 -19.60
CA LEU A 168 4.69 -2.14 -19.73
C LEU A 168 4.79 -3.38 -18.83
N ALA A 169 3.65 -3.89 -18.36
CA ALA A 169 3.61 -5.12 -17.55
C ALA A 169 4.08 -6.35 -18.34
N GLU A 170 3.79 -6.37 -19.64
CA GLU A 170 4.16 -7.41 -20.60
C GLU A 170 5.67 -7.52 -20.79
N GLU A 171 6.43 -6.45 -20.59
CA GLU A 171 7.89 -6.51 -20.63
C GLU A 171 8.46 -7.28 -19.43
N CYS A 172 7.77 -7.24 -18.29
CA CYS A 172 8.16 -7.91 -17.06
C CYS A 172 7.75 -9.39 -17.06
N PHE A 173 6.48 -9.65 -17.38
CA PHE A 173 5.87 -10.98 -17.25
C PHE A 173 5.71 -11.73 -18.58
N LYS A 174 6.00 -11.10 -19.73
CA LYS A 174 5.94 -11.74 -21.06
C LYS A 174 4.60 -12.43 -21.32
N ASP A 175 4.62 -13.64 -21.85
CA ASP A 175 3.43 -14.47 -22.09
C ASP A 175 2.71 -14.89 -20.79
N GLN A 176 3.38 -14.78 -19.63
CA GLN A 176 2.82 -15.07 -18.32
C GLN A 176 2.00 -13.91 -17.75
N THR A 177 1.95 -12.74 -18.41
CA THR A 177 1.03 -11.63 -18.04
C THR A 177 -0.43 -12.10 -17.98
N LYS A 178 -0.82 -13.13 -18.76
CA LYS A 178 -2.17 -13.73 -18.71
C LYS A 178 -2.56 -14.30 -17.33
N HIS A 179 -1.60 -14.55 -16.45
CA HIS A 179 -1.82 -15.02 -15.08
C HIS A 179 -1.83 -13.88 -14.05
N ILE A 180 -1.45 -12.66 -14.44
CA ILE A 180 -1.50 -11.48 -13.59
C ILE A 180 -2.84 -10.77 -13.84
N PHE A 181 -3.74 -10.84 -12.86
CA PHE A 181 -5.05 -10.17 -12.95
C PHE A 181 -5.18 -8.98 -12.00
N ALA A 182 -4.22 -8.78 -11.09
CA ALA A 182 -4.23 -7.66 -10.15
C ALA A 182 -2.85 -7.00 -10.04
N LEU A 183 -2.85 -5.70 -9.72
CA LEU A 183 -1.66 -4.90 -9.45
C LEU A 183 -1.88 -4.13 -8.15
N GLU A 184 -0.87 -4.10 -7.28
CA GLU A 184 -0.94 -3.33 -6.05
C GLU A 184 -0.50 -1.88 -6.28
N THR A 185 -1.38 -0.92 -5.99
CA THR A 185 -1.10 0.52 -6.15
C THR A 185 0.08 0.96 -5.28
N GLY A 186 0.00 0.61 -4.00
CA GLY A 186 0.93 0.98 -2.94
C GLY A 186 0.96 2.48 -2.64
N LEU A 187 1.52 2.83 -1.48
CA LEU A 187 1.52 4.16 -0.83
C LEU A 187 2.00 5.37 -1.66
N SER A 188 2.55 5.14 -2.85
CA SER A 188 3.07 6.18 -3.73
C SER A 188 2.14 6.52 -4.89
N SER A 189 1.04 5.79 -5.05
CA SER A 189 0.02 6.03 -6.07
C SER A 189 -1.36 5.65 -5.58
N ASP A 190 -2.39 6.16 -6.23
CA ASP A 190 -3.77 5.76 -6.01
C ASP A 190 -4.40 5.25 -7.33
N PRO A 191 -5.64 4.72 -7.30
CA PRO A 191 -6.32 4.29 -8.51
C PRO A 191 -6.46 5.39 -9.56
N ALA A 192 -6.68 6.66 -9.17
CA ALA A 192 -6.80 7.77 -10.10
C ALA A 192 -5.52 8.02 -10.90
N MET A 193 -4.34 7.89 -10.29
CA MET A 193 -3.05 7.94 -11.00
C MET A 193 -2.90 6.79 -11.99
N ASN A 194 -3.34 5.58 -11.62
CA ASN A 194 -3.23 4.37 -12.44
C ASN A 194 -4.20 4.37 -13.63
N TRP A 195 -5.41 4.92 -13.46
CA TRP A 195 -6.42 5.04 -14.52
C TRP A 195 -5.97 5.87 -15.72
N ARG A 196 -4.90 6.63 -15.56
CA ARG A 196 -4.28 7.42 -16.63
C ARG A 196 -3.53 6.58 -17.67
N LEU A 197 -3.38 5.28 -17.45
CA LEU A 197 -2.72 4.35 -18.35
C LEU A 197 -3.73 3.30 -18.84
N SER A 198 -4.13 3.37 -20.11
CA SER A 198 -5.09 2.43 -20.68
C SER A 198 -4.64 0.98 -20.65
N SER A 199 -3.33 0.74 -20.71
CA SER A 199 -2.74 -0.60 -20.59
C SER A 199 -3.03 -1.27 -19.24
N LEU A 200 -3.38 -0.49 -18.21
CA LEU A 200 -3.68 -1.00 -16.88
C LEU A 200 -5.16 -1.38 -16.68
N ASP A 201 -6.05 -1.01 -17.60
CA ASP A 201 -7.51 -1.20 -17.45
C ASP A 201 -7.92 -2.68 -17.29
N LYS A 202 -7.13 -3.60 -17.84
CA LYS A 202 -7.38 -5.04 -17.75
C LYS A 202 -7.03 -5.65 -16.39
N PHE A 203 -6.25 -4.94 -15.56
CA PHE A 203 -5.92 -5.40 -14.23
C PHE A 203 -6.88 -4.81 -13.20
N THR A 204 -7.12 -5.55 -12.13
CA THR A 204 -7.78 -5.06 -10.93
C THR A 204 -6.74 -4.37 -10.05
N LEU A 205 -7.01 -3.14 -9.65
CA LEU A 205 -6.15 -2.44 -8.69
C LEU A 205 -6.53 -2.89 -7.28
N VAL A 206 -5.54 -3.35 -6.53
CA VAL A 206 -5.66 -3.68 -5.11
C VAL A 206 -4.77 -2.75 -4.29
N SER A 207 -5.10 -2.58 -3.02
CA SER A 207 -4.40 -1.67 -2.11
C SER A 207 -4.16 -2.36 -0.78
N ASN A 208 -2.92 -2.35 -0.32
CA ASN A 208 -2.47 -3.03 0.89
C ASN A 208 -1.42 -2.19 1.59
N SER A 209 -1.28 -2.39 2.90
CA SER A 209 -0.52 -1.46 3.73
C SER A 209 0.99 -1.56 3.60
N ASP A 210 1.55 -2.68 3.12
CA ASP A 210 2.97 -3.01 3.24
C ASP A 210 3.44 -2.75 4.69
N SER A 211 2.70 -3.32 5.65
CA SER A 211 2.91 -2.97 7.05
C SER A 211 4.15 -3.66 7.60
N HIS A 212 5.05 -2.82 8.11
CA HIS A 212 6.22 -3.23 8.87
C HIS A 212 5.99 -3.11 10.39
N SER A 213 4.74 -2.90 10.82
CA SER A 213 4.44 -2.70 12.23
C SER A 213 2.97 -2.95 12.58
N PRO A 214 2.65 -3.58 13.72
CA PRO A 214 1.29 -4.08 13.92
C PRO A 214 0.32 -2.96 14.31
N TRP A 215 0.80 -1.76 14.64
CA TRP A 215 -0.03 -0.68 15.15
C TRP A 215 -1.02 -0.15 14.08
N PRO A 216 -2.25 0.24 14.45
CA PRO A 216 -3.29 0.74 13.52
C PRO A 216 -2.88 1.94 12.64
N THR A 217 -1.85 2.67 13.07
CA THR A 217 -1.23 3.77 12.29
C THR A 217 -0.53 3.30 11.01
N ARG A 218 -0.25 2.00 10.89
CA ARG A 218 0.41 1.37 9.73
C ARG A 218 -0.42 0.21 9.20
N LEU A 219 -0.83 -0.72 10.06
CA LEU A 219 -1.69 -1.85 9.68
C LEU A 219 -3.02 -1.34 9.13
N GLY A 220 -3.42 -1.82 7.95
CA GLY A 220 -4.65 -1.40 7.27
C GLY A 220 -4.73 0.09 6.94
N ARG A 221 -3.59 0.78 6.79
CA ARG A 221 -3.58 2.16 6.25
C ARG A 221 -4.05 2.21 4.79
N GLU A 222 -3.83 1.10 4.09
CA GLU A 222 -4.33 0.78 2.77
C GLU A 222 -4.95 -0.61 2.84
N LEU A 223 -6.12 -0.80 2.24
CA LEU A 223 -6.85 -2.07 2.28
C LEU A 223 -7.90 -2.18 1.18
N ASN A 224 -8.45 -3.37 1.03
CA ASN A 224 -9.50 -3.71 0.07
C ASN A 224 -10.81 -4.00 0.83
N VAL A 225 -11.94 -3.57 0.27
CA VAL A 225 -13.27 -3.83 0.85
C VAL A 225 -14.10 -4.68 -0.09
N PHE A 226 -14.43 -5.89 0.34
CA PHE A 226 -15.23 -6.84 -0.41
C PHE A 226 -16.59 -7.11 0.23
N GLU A 227 -17.56 -7.52 -0.59
CA GLU A 227 -18.84 -8.09 -0.20
C GLU A 227 -19.01 -9.45 -0.86
N THR A 228 -18.45 -10.47 -0.21
CA THR A 228 -18.46 -11.87 -0.66
C THR A 228 -18.34 -12.79 0.56
N GLU A 229 -18.31 -14.10 0.33
CA GLU A 229 -18.05 -15.07 1.41
C GLU A 229 -16.57 -15.03 1.82
N MET A 230 -16.30 -15.20 3.12
CA MET A 230 -14.94 -15.25 3.69
C MET A 230 -14.27 -16.59 3.34
N LYS A 231 -13.91 -16.75 2.07
CA LYS A 231 -13.19 -17.91 1.51
C LYS A 231 -12.17 -17.41 0.51
N TYR A 232 -10.99 -18.01 0.52
CA TYR A 232 -9.88 -17.68 -0.39
C TYR A 232 -10.35 -17.54 -1.83
N LYS A 233 -10.99 -18.59 -2.36
CA LYS A 233 -11.44 -18.64 -3.76
C LYS A 233 -12.45 -17.54 -4.10
N ASN A 234 -13.37 -17.22 -3.19
CA ASN A 234 -14.38 -16.20 -3.42
C ASN A 234 -13.77 -14.80 -3.45
N ILE A 235 -12.80 -14.52 -2.59
CA ILE A 235 -12.06 -13.25 -2.57
C ILE A 235 -11.20 -13.13 -3.82
N ILE A 236 -10.43 -14.16 -4.17
CA ILE A 236 -9.58 -14.18 -5.37
C ILE A 236 -10.40 -14.01 -6.65
N ASN A 237 -11.52 -14.73 -6.78
CA ASN A 237 -12.40 -14.56 -7.94
C ASN A 237 -13.00 -13.15 -8.00
N THR A 238 -13.37 -12.57 -6.86
CA THR A 238 -13.87 -11.18 -6.80
C THR A 238 -12.83 -10.19 -7.33
N ILE A 239 -11.55 -10.37 -6.98
CA ILE A 239 -10.45 -9.55 -7.50
C ILE A 239 -10.28 -9.82 -9.01
N LYS A 240 -10.23 -11.08 -9.43
CA LYS A 240 -9.99 -11.48 -10.82
C LYS A 240 -11.09 -11.02 -11.78
N ASP A 241 -12.34 -11.12 -11.38
CA ASP A 241 -13.51 -10.76 -12.19
C ASP A 241 -13.73 -9.25 -12.25
N LYS A 242 -13.06 -8.47 -11.39
CA LYS A 242 -13.18 -7.01 -11.29
C LYS A 242 -14.65 -6.57 -11.14
N ASP A 243 -15.42 -7.31 -10.33
CA ASP A 243 -16.86 -7.08 -10.15
C ASP A 243 -17.12 -5.97 -9.09
N PRO A 244 -17.56 -4.75 -9.48
CA PRO A 244 -17.78 -3.65 -8.55
C PRO A 244 -18.93 -3.88 -7.56
N LYS A 245 -19.78 -4.91 -7.77
CA LYS A 245 -20.81 -5.30 -6.81
C LYS A 245 -20.24 -6.07 -5.63
N LYS A 246 -19.08 -6.72 -5.81
CA LYS A 246 -18.40 -7.55 -4.80
C LYS A 246 -17.09 -6.94 -4.34
N PHE A 247 -16.34 -6.28 -5.21
CA PHE A 247 -15.19 -5.45 -4.83
C PHE A 247 -15.69 -4.01 -4.70
N LEU A 248 -16.08 -3.65 -3.48
CA LEU A 248 -16.81 -2.42 -3.24
C LEU A 248 -15.93 -1.18 -3.43
N TYR A 249 -14.74 -1.17 -2.86
CA TYR A 249 -13.74 -0.10 -3.00
C TYR A 249 -12.40 -0.49 -2.36
N THR A 250 -11.33 0.23 -2.70
CA THR A 250 -10.11 0.28 -1.90
C THR A 250 -10.13 1.46 -0.93
N ILE A 251 -9.37 1.36 0.17
CA ILE A 251 -9.01 2.50 1.01
C ILE A 251 -7.54 2.80 0.72
N GLU A 252 -7.25 4.04 0.37
CA GLU A 252 -5.93 4.52 -0.05
C GLU A 252 -5.44 5.61 0.91
N VAL A 253 -4.13 5.71 1.12
CA VAL A 253 -3.55 6.94 1.67
C VAL A 253 -3.36 7.92 0.52
N ASP A 254 -3.53 9.23 0.77
CA ASP A 254 -3.22 10.23 -0.26
C ASP A 254 -1.73 10.13 -0.64
N PRO A 255 -1.40 9.78 -1.91
CA PRO A 255 -0.01 9.58 -2.34
C PRO A 255 0.82 10.86 -2.24
N SER A 256 0.18 12.03 -2.14
CA SER A 256 0.83 13.32 -1.88
C SER A 256 1.56 13.38 -0.54
N TYR A 257 1.23 12.51 0.42
CA TYR A 257 2.04 12.36 1.64
C TYR A 257 3.42 11.79 1.35
N GLY A 258 3.59 11.05 0.25
CA GLY A 258 4.84 10.39 -0.11
C GLY A 258 6.02 11.35 -0.22
N LYS A 259 7.18 10.93 0.28
CA LYS A 259 8.44 11.70 0.25
C LYS A 259 8.93 12.08 -1.14
N TYR A 260 8.48 11.34 -2.15
CA TYR A 260 8.93 11.44 -3.53
C TYR A 260 7.73 11.54 -4.46
N HIS A 261 6.64 12.19 -4.05
CA HIS A 261 5.45 12.30 -4.87
C HIS A 261 5.68 13.29 -6.03
N TRP A 262 6.00 14.55 -5.71
CA TRP A 262 6.34 15.60 -6.68
C TRP A 262 7.84 15.71 -6.93
N ASP A 263 8.19 16.38 -8.01
CA ASP A 263 9.57 16.72 -8.32
C ASP A 263 10.06 17.79 -7.37
N GLY A 264 11.31 17.69 -6.91
CA GLY A 264 11.80 18.74 -6.05
C GLY A 264 13.28 18.74 -5.74
N HIS A 265 13.67 19.78 -5.01
CA HIS A 265 15.02 20.00 -4.52
C HIS A 265 14.93 20.57 -3.11
N ARG A 266 15.09 19.69 -2.12
CA ARG A 266 14.88 19.96 -0.70
C ARG A 266 15.73 21.11 -0.19
N ASN A 267 16.97 21.23 -0.66
CA ASN A 267 17.91 22.26 -0.21
C ASN A 267 17.49 23.66 -0.66
N CYS A 268 16.68 23.76 -1.73
CA CYS A 268 16.14 25.03 -2.22
C CYS A 268 14.65 25.22 -1.91
N ASN A 269 14.01 24.28 -1.20
CA ASN A 269 12.57 24.24 -0.98
C ASN A 269 11.74 24.35 -2.27
N VAL A 270 12.21 23.75 -3.36
CA VAL A 270 11.49 23.70 -4.64
C VAL A 270 10.69 22.40 -4.69
N CYS A 271 9.38 22.53 -4.91
CA CYS A 271 8.43 21.44 -5.10
C CYS A 271 7.56 21.81 -6.31
N LEU A 272 7.65 21.02 -7.37
CA LEU A 272 7.02 21.28 -8.67
C LEU A 272 6.25 20.05 -9.10
N ASN A 273 5.04 20.24 -9.61
CA ASN A 273 4.35 19.16 -10.29
C ASN A 273 5.06 18.86 -11.64
N PRO A 274 4.82 17.69 -12.24
CA PRO A 274 5.51 17.28 -13.47
C PRO A 274 5.34 18.24 -14.66
N LYS A 275 4.20 18.94 -14.76
CA LYS A 275 3.97 19.92 -15.83
C LYS A 275 4.81 21.18 -15.63
N GLU A 276 5.09 21.56 -14.39
CA GLU A 276 5.95 22.69 -14.05
C GLU A 276 7.44 22.36 -14.19
N SER A 277 7.89 21.22 -13.67
CA SER A 277 9.32 20.81 -13.72
C SER A 277 9.83 20.66 -15.15
N LYS A 278 8.99 20.16 -16.07
CA LYS A 278 9.29 20.08 -17.50
C LYS A 278 9.61 21.45 -18.12
N LYS A 279 8.96 22.54 -17.67
CA LYS A 279 9.25 23.90 -18.15
C LYS A 279 10.67 24.35 -17.78
N TYR A 280 11.22 23.82 -16.70
CA TYR A 280 12.58 24.06 -16.23
C TYR A 280 13.55 22.95 -16.64
N GLN A 281 13.19 22.11 -17.62
CA GLN A 281 14.01 20.99 -18.08
C GLN A 281 14.50 20.11 -16.93
N ASN A 282 13.62 19.87 -15.94
CA ASN A 282 13.91 19.09 -14.73
C ASN A 282 15.10 19.61 -13.91
N THR A 283 15.39 20.90 -14.03
CA THR A 283 16.47 21.59 -13.33
C THR A 283 15.90 22.54 -12.30
N CYS A 284 16.55 22.63 -11.13
CA CYS A 284 16.12 23.52 -10.07
C CYS A 284 16.27 24.98 -10.51
N PRO A 285 15.19 25.79 -10.50
CA PRO A 285 15.24 27.19 -10.94
C PRO A 285 16.04 28.10 -9.99
N VAL A 286 16.42 27.60 -8.81
CA VAL A 286 17.15 28.37 -7.79
C VAL A 286 18.66 28.17 -7.88
N CYS A 287 19.12 26.93 -8.09
CA CYS A 287 20.54 26.59 -8.03
C CYS A 287 21.11 25.93 -9.29
N GLY A 288 20.28 25.60 -10.29
CA GLY A 288 20.73 24.95 -11.52
C GLY A 288 21.07 23.46 -11.38
N ASN A 289 20.93 22.85 -10.19
CA ASN A 289 21.12 21.40 -10.01
C ASN A 289 19.89 20.61 -10.50
N PRO A 290 20.04 19.34 -10.90
CA PRO A 290 18.91 18.48 -11.25
C PRO A 290 17.89 18.34 -10.11
N LEU A 291 16.61 18.30 -10.47
CA LEU A 291 15.53 17.96 -9.53
C LEU A 291 15.54 16.45 -9.23
N THR A 292 15.19 16.08 -8.01
CA THR A 292 14.78 14.70 -7.69
C THR A 292 13.41 14.46 -8.32
N ILE A 293 13.36 13.53 -9.28
CA ILE A 293 12.14 13.19 -10.01
C ILE A 293 11.21 12.34 -9.14
N GLY A 294 9.97 12.78 -8.98
CA GLY A 294 8.92 12.15 -8.20
C GLY A 294 8.15 11.06 -8.95
N VAL A 295 7.29 10.38 -8.21
CA VAL A 295 6.43 9.28 -8.69
C VAL A 295 5.38 9.81 -9.65
N GLU A 296 4.78 10.98 -9.39
CA GLU A 296 3.79 11.56 -10.30
C GLU A 296 4.39 11.86 -11.67
N HIS A 297 5.67 12.26 -11.73
CA HIS A 297 6.36 12.45 -13.01
C HIS A 297 6.48 11.14 -13.79
N ARG A 298 6.79 10.04 -13.09
CA ARG A 298 6.87 8.72 -13.72
C ARG A 298 5.52 8.28 -14.27
N VAL A 299 4.43 8.53 -13.56
CA VAL A 299 3.06 8.33 -14.06
C VAL A 299 2.81 9.22 -15.28
N GLU A 300 3.05 10.53 -15.19
CA GLU A 300 2.87 11.50 -16.26
C GLU A 300 3.64 11.12 -17.54
N LYS A 301 4.83 10.53 -17.39
CA LYS A 301 5.64 10.06 -18.53
C LYS A 301 4.99 8.88 -19.27
N LEU A 302 4.29 7.99 -18.55
CA LEU A 302 3.69 6.78 -19.11
C LEU A 302 2.20 6.94 -19.44
N ALA A 303 1.54 7.96 -18.89
CA ALA A 303 0.12 8.21 -19.05
C ALA A 303 -0.25 8.49 -20.52
N ASP A 304 -1.35 7.89 -20.96
CA ASP A 304 -2.00 8.12 -22.25
C ASP A 304 -3.36 8.83 -22.11
N ARG A 305 -3.74 9.16 -20.87
CA ARG A 305 -4.97 9.89 -20.53
C ARG A 305 -4.69 11.06 -19.59
N GLU A 306 -5.58 12.04 -19.66
CA GLU A 306 -5.56 13.20 -18.77
C GLU A 306 -5.85 12.83 -17.31
N GLN A 307 -5.39 13.70 -16.40
CA GLN A 307 -5.70 13.59 -14.99
C GLN A 307 -7.22 13.68 -14.76
N GLY A 308 -7.74 12.85 -13.86
CA GLY A 308 -9.18 12.80 -13.54
C GLY A 308 -10.00 11.88 -14.44
N PHE A 309 -9.38 11.19 -15.40
CA PHE A 309 -10.08 10.15 -16.16
C PHE A 309 -10.51 8.99 -15.24
N VAL A 310 -11.74 8.50 -15.42
CA VAL A 310 -12.28 7.35 -14.67
C VAL A 310 -12.76 6.29 -15.67
N PRO A 311 -12.16 5.08 -15.69
CA PRO A 311 -12.60 3.98 -16.53
C PRO A 311 -14.03 3.54 -16.17
N LYS A 312 -14.80 3.11 -17.17
CA LYS A 312 -16.22 2.72 -16.99
C LYS A 312 -16.44 1.62 -15.94
N ASN A 313 -15.51 0.66 -15.85
CA ASN A 313 -15.57 -0.48 -14.93
C ASN A 313 -14.54 -0.35 -13.80
N ALA A 314 -14.18 0.87 -13.40
CA ALA A 314 -13.26 1.08 -12.30
C ALA A 314 -13.88 0.65 -10.97
N ILE A 315 -13.08 -0.04 -10.14
CA ILE A 315 -13.39 -0.21 -8.71
C ILE A 315 -13.13 1.15 -8.04
N PRO A 316 -14.09 1.74 -7.32
CA PRO A 316 -13.90 3.03 -6.70
C PRO A 316 -12.92 2.94 -5.52
N PHE A 317 -12.48 4.08 -5.01
CA PHE A 317 -11.61 4.13 -3.84
C PHE A 317 -12.01 5.25 -2.89
N LYS A 318 -11.51 5.17 -1.65
CA LYS A 318 -11.65 6.21 -0.64
C LYS A 318 -10.28 6.61 -0.13
N THR A 319 -9.94 7.88 -0.27
CA THR A 319 -8.74 8.43 0.36
C THR A 319 -8.99 8.64 1.85
N LEU A 320 -8.19 8.02 2.70
CA LEU A 320 -8.40 8.05 4.14
C LEU A 320 -7.07 8.10 4.91
N LEU A 321 -6.89 9.14 5.71
CA LEU A 321 -5.76 9.20 6.63
C LEU A 321 -6.03 8.41 7.92
N PRO A 322 -5.01 7.76 8.51
CA PRO A 322 -5.14 7.11 9.81
C PRO A 322 -5.62 8.08 10.89
N LEU A 323 -6.43 7.60 11.83
CA LEU A 323 -7.02 8.43 12.90
C LEU A 323 -5.95 9.17 13.72
N SER A 324 -4.83 8.50 13.96
CA SER A 324 -3.66 9.07 14.64
C SER A 324 -3.11 10.32 13.97
N GLU A 325 -3.10 10.36 12.63
CA GLU A 325 -2.56 11.50 11.88
C GLU A 325 -3.45 12.74 12.09
N LEU A 326 -4.78 12.55 12.05
CA LEU A 326 -5.74 13.63 12.28
C LEU A 326 -5.62 14.20 13.71
N ILE A 327 -5.56 13.32 14.71
CA ILE A 327 -5.44 13.69 16.12
C ILE A 327 -4.10 14.38 16.38
N ALA A 328 -3.01 13.81 15.87
CA ALA A 328 -1.66 14.36 16.00
C ALA A 328 -1.55 15.76 15.41
N HIS A 329 -2.19 15.97 14.26
CA HIS A 329 -2.23 17.27 13.60
C HIS A 329 -2.94 18.32 14.48
N VAL A 330 -4.12 18.03 15.03
CA VAL A 330 -4.84 18.98 15.91
C VAL A 330 -4.05 19.32 17.17
N TYR A 331 -3.39 18.33 17.76
CA TYR A 331 -2.60 18.52 18.97
C TYR A 331 -1.15 18.94 18.72
N ASN A 332 -0.77 19.18 17.45
CA ASN A 332 0.58 19.56 17.02
C ASN A 332 1.67 18.67 17.65
N THR A 333 1.47 17.36 17.57
CA THR A 333 2.36 16.35 18.13
C THR A 333 2.59 15.22 17.14
N GLN A 334 3.37 14.22 17.52
CA GLN A 334 3.64 13.06 16.69
C GLN A 334 2.49 12.04 16.76
N PRO A 335 2.17 11.32 15.65
CA PRO A 335 1.14 10.27 15.61
C PRO A 335 1.29 9.16 16.66
N PHE A 336 2.52 8.89 17.09
CA PHE A 336 2.85 7.87 18.08
C PHE A 336 2.93 8.41 19.53
N SER A 337 2.55 9.67 19.77
CA SER A 337 2.59 10.23 21.13
C SER A 337 1.56 9.57 22.06
N LYS A 338 1.88 9.50 23.36
CA LYS A 338 0.95 8.99 24.39
C LYS A 338 -0.40 9.72 24.37
N LYS A 339 -0.38 11.03 24.10
CA LYS A 339 -1.61 11.83 23.98
C LYS A 339 -2.47 11.35 22.82
N VAL A 340 -1.90 11.19 21.63
CA VAL A 340 -2.63 10.69 20.45
C VAL A 340 -3.17 9.29 20.71
N TRP A 341 -2.35 8.40 21.27
CA TRP A 341 -2.76 7.04 21.60
C TRP A 341 -3.99 6.99 22.53
N ASN A 342 -3.99 7.81 23.58
CA ASN A 342 -5.10 7.87 24.54
C ASN A 342 -6.40 8.36 23.88
N GLU A 343 -6.32 9.40 23.05
CA GLU A 343 -7.46 9.97 22.34
C GLU A 343 -8.01 8.99 21.28
N SER A 344 -7.14 8.36 20.49
CA SER A 344 -7.53 7.30 19.55
C SER A 344 -8.21 6.15 20.27
N THR A 345 -7.65 5.70 21.39
CA THR A 345 -8.21 4.60 22.19
C THR A 345 -9.60 4.94 22.72
N LYS A 346 -9.84 6.19 23.14
CA LYS A 346 -11.15 6.65 23.60
C LYS A 346 -12.19 6.55 22.49
N LEU A 347 -11.85 7.00 21.28
CA LEU A 347 -12.73 6.90 20.12
C LEU A 347 -12.99 5.45 19.71
N ILE A 348 -11.93 4.64 19.60
CA ILE A 348 -12.04 3.23 19.21
C ILE A 348 -12.92 2.46 20.19
N LYS A 349 -12.80 2.69 21.51
CA LYS A 349 -13.69 2.07 22.49
C LYS A 349 -15.16 2.48 22.35
N GLY A 350 -15.43 3.67 21.83
CA GLY A 350 -16.79 4.18 21.62
C GLY A 350 -17.45 3.73 20.32
N PHE A 351 -16.67 3.24 19.35
CA PHE A 351 -17.13 2.90 18.00
C PHE A 351 -16.60 1.54 17.50
N ASP A 352 -16.10 0.71 18.41
CA ASP A 352 -15.52 -0.63 18.21
C ASP A 352 -14.17 -0.68 17.48
N SER A 353 -13.97 0.14 16.44
CA SER A 353 -12.75 0.10 15.61
C SER A 353 -12.38 1.47 15.02
N GLU A 354 -11.13 1.63 14.60
CA GLU A 354 -10.67 2.84 13.92
C GLU A 354 -11.42 3.07 12.60
N LEU A 355 -11.63 2.03 11.79
CA LEU A 355 -12.38 2.16 10.54
C LEU A 355 -13.83 2.59 10.76
N ASN A 356 -14.47 2.15 11.84
CA ASN A 356 -15.81 2.64 12.19
C ASN A 356 -15.81 4.13 12.58
N VAL A 357 -14.81 4.58 13.34
CA VAL A 357 -14.62 6.01 13.65
C VAL A 357 -14.51 6.81 12.35
N LEU A 358 -13.65 6.36 11.44
CA LEU A 358 -13.33 7.09 10.22
C LEU A 358 -14.46 7.05 9.19
N LEU A 359 -15.17 5.92 9.03
CA LEU A 359 -16.13 5.72 7.95
C LEU A 359 -17.60 5.91 8.35
N ASN A 360 -17.97 5.57 9.59
CA ASN A 360 -19.38 5.34 9.95
C ASN A 360 -19.87 6.19 11.14
N ALA A 361 -19.00 6.62 12.05
CA ALA A 361 -19.38 7.32 13.28
C ALA A 361 -20.09 8.66 13.00
N SER A 362 -21.25 8.92 13.63
CA SER A 362 -21.97 10.18 13.46
C SER A 362 -21.24 11.36 14.11
N LYS A 363 -21.38 12.56 13.55
CA LYS A 363 -20.75 13.78 14.06
C LYS A 363 -21.14 14.06 15.51
N GLU A 364 -22.42 13.86 15.85
CA GLU A 364 -22.99 14.09 17.18
C GLU A 364 -22.34 13.18 18.22
N LYS A 365 -22.20 11.88 17.91
CA LYS A 365 -21.57 10.92 18.82
C LYS A 365 -20.08 11.19 19.00
N LEU A 366 -19.39 11.60 17.94
CA LEU A 366 -17.97 11.95 18.01
C LEU A 366 -17.72 13.15 18.95
N LYS A 367 -18.59 14.18 18.90
CA LYS A 367 -18.52 15.38 19.76
C LYS A 367 -18.63 15.06 21.25
N LEU A 368 -19.28 13.95 21.63
CA LEU A 368 -19.37 13.52 23.03
C LEU A 368 -18.03 12.99 23.56
N LEU A 369 -17.12 12.55 22.67
CA LEU A 369 -15.89 11.86 23.07
C LEU A 369 -14.64 12.70 22.85
N ILE A 370 -14.60 13.60 21.88
CA ILE A 370 -13.37 14.32 21.53
C ILE A 370 -13.62 15.79 21.15
N ASN A 371 -12.55 16.57 21.15
CA ASN A 371 -12.55 17.96 20.73
C ASN A 371 -13.15 18.15 19.33
N GLU A 372 -13.97 19.19 19.16
CA GLU A 372 -14.68 19.49 17.90
C GLU A 372 -13.76 19.63 16.68
N ARG A 373 -12.55 20.17 16.84
CA ARG A 373 -11.59 20.27 15.71
C ARG A 373 -11.18 18.90 15.20
N VAL A 374 -11.03 17.90 16.07
CA VAL A 374 -10.73 16.52 15.65
C VAL A 374 -11.93 15.94 14.92
N VAL A 375 -13.15 16.19 15.44
CA VAL A 375 -14.39 15.73 14.79
C VAL A 375 -14.49 16.29 13.37
N ASP A 376 -14.26 17.59 13.18
CA ASP A 376 -14.32 18.21 11.86
C ASP A 376 -13.28 17.63 10.90
N LEU A 377 -12.06 17.30 11.37
CA LEU A 377 -11.08 16.60 10.54
C LEU A 377 -11.51 15.18 10.18
N ILE A 378 -12.12 14.43 11.10
CA ILE A 378 -12.64 13.09 10.82
C ILE A 378 -13.71 13.15 9.72
N ILE A 379 -14.62 14.12 9.80
CA ILE A 379 -15.68 14.31 8.80
C ILE A 379 -15.08 14.69 7.44
N LYS A 380 -14.18 15.68 7.40
CA LYS A 380 -13.48 16.05 6.14
C LYS A 380 -12.67 14.90 5.54
N ASN A 381 -12.03 14.08 6.38
CA ASN A 381 -11.30 12.88 5.94
C ASN A 381 -12.24 11.87 5.28
N ARG A 382 -13.41 11.65 5.89
CA ARG A 382 -14.44 10.73 5.36
C ARG A 382 -15.01 11.21 4.02
N GLU A 383 -15.16 12.52 3.87
CA GLU A 383 -15.74 13.16 2.68
C GLU A 383 -14.69 13.40 1.57
N GLY A 384 -13.41 13.09 1.82
CA GLY A 384 -12.34 13.31 0.84
C GLY A 384 -11.98 14.78 0.64
N GLU A 385 -12.29 15.65 1.60
CA GLU A 385 -12.10 17.10 1.50
C GLU A 385 -10.76 17.59 2.08
N LEU A 386 -9.96 16.68 2.65
CA LEU A 386 -8.64 17.02 3.18
C LEU A 386 -7.68 17.36 2.05
N LYS A 387 -6.94 18.46 2.22
CA LYS A 387 -5.91 18.89 1.27
C LYS A 387 -4.53 18.61 1.85
N VAL A 388 -3.64 18.13 0.98
CA VAL A 388 -2.26 17.79 1.34
C VAL A 388 -1.32 18.62 0.49
N GLN A 389 -0.33 19.23 1.12
CA GLN A 389 0.83 19.76 0.41
C GLN A 389 1.72 18.57 0.02
N PRO A 390 1.99 18.37 -1.28
CA PRO A 390 2.79 17.24 -1.74
C PRO A 390 4.20 17.19 -1.16
N GLY A 391 4.63 15.99 -0.81
CA GLY A 391 6.00 15.68 -0.45
C GLY A 391 6.92 15.61 -1.69
N TYR A 392 8.21 15.85 -1.47
CA TYR A 392 9.23 15.92 -2.50
C TYR A 392 10.63 15.70 -1.92
N ASP A 393 11.55 15.14 -2.70
CA ASP A 393 12.98 15.00 -2.38
C ASP A 393 13.30 14.55 -0.93
N GLY A 394 12.56 13.56 -0.42
CA GLY A 394 12.75 13.00 0.92
C GLY A 394 11.93 13.66 2.02
N ILE A 395 11.23 14.75 1.72
CA ILE A 395 10.34 15.48 2.64
C ILE A 395 8.91 14.94 2.47
N TYR A 396 8.30 14.48 3.57
CA TYR A 396 6.89 14.06 3.59
C TYR A 396 5.95 15.23 3.29
N GLY A 397 4.83 14.90 2.63
CA GLY A 397 3.71 15.82 2.49
C GLY A 397 3.06 16.17 3.83
N LYS A 398 2.24 17.22 3.83
CA LYS A 398 1.64 17.76 5.06
C LYS A 398 0.18 18.12 4.85
N LEU A 399 -0.66 17.83 5.83
CA LEU A 399 -2.05 18.30 5.85
C LEU A 399 -2.11 19.84 5.87
N ILE A 400 -3.00 20.42 5.06
CA ILE A 400 -3.27 21.86 5.03
C ILE A 400 -4.60 22.12 5.75
N LEU A 401 -4.59 23.00 6.77
CA LEU A 401 -5.82 23.52 7.39
C LEU A 401 -5.95 25.03 7.23
N ASP A 402 -7.19 25.50 7.05
CA ASP A 402 -7.58 26.92 7.11
C ASP A 402 -6.79 27.87 6.17
N GLY A 403 -6.29 27.34 5.05
CA GLY A 403 -5.43 28.10 4.12
C GLY A 403 -4.05 28.49 4.69
N LYS A 404 -3.70 28.01 5.89
CA LYS A 404 -2.41 28.25 6.54
C LYS A 404 -1.64 26.94 6.69
N ILE A 405 -0.51 26.85 6.00
CA ILE A 405 0.45 25.76 6.15
C ILE A 405 0.90 25.74 7.62
N SER A 406 0.64 24.64 8.34
CA SER A 406 1.10 24.51 9.71
C SER A 406 2.63 24.31 9.73
N ILE A 407 3.30 25.30 10.33
CA ILE A 407 4.70 25.36 10.81
C ILE A 407 5.70 26.08 9.89
N LYS A 408 6.06 27.29 10.35
CA LYS A 408 7.32 28.05 10.21
C LYS A 408 8.40 27.44 9.28
N GLN A 409 8.29 27.61 7.96
CA GLN A 409 9.44 27.84 7.07
C GLN A 409 8.95 28.64 5.86
N PRO A 410 9.77 29.57 5.33
CA PRO A 410 9.32 30.51 4.32
C PRO A 410 9.16 29.76 2.99
N GLN A 411 7.90 29.55 2.59
CA GLN A 411 7.55 29.28 1.22
C GLN A 411 7.88 30.55 0.41
N LYS A 412 9.13 30.69 -0.07
CA LYS A 412 9.43 31.70 -1.07
C LYS A 412 8.73 31.27 -2.35
N ARG A 413 7.60 31.92 -2.66
CA ARG A 413 6.94 31.77 -3.95
C ARG A 413 7.97 32.01 -5.06
N ILE A 414 7.98 31.11 -6.04
CA ILE A 414 8.84 31.17 -7.23
C ILE A 414 8.67 32.50 -7.98
N ASP A 415 7.51 33.16 -7.84
CA ASP A 415 7.23 34.51 -8.34
C ASP A 415 8.28 35.56 -7.92
N SER A 416 9.01 35.34 -6.81
CA SER A 416 10.08 36.24 -6.36
C SER A 416 11.40 36.10 -7.14
N TYR A 417 11.56 35.06 -7.95
CA TYR A 417 12.76 34.80 -8.75
C TYR A 417 12.55 35.00 -10.26
N ILE A 418 11.30 35.23 -10.70
CA ILE A 418 10.95 35.43 -12.12
C ILE A 418 11.20 36.89 -12.59
N ASN A 419 11.50 37.82 -11.67
CA ASN A 419 11.75 39.24 -11.98
C ASN A 419 13.21 39.69 -11.79
N LYS A 420 14.20 38.92 -12.26
CA LYS A 420 15.58 39.41 -12.40
C LYS A 420 16.23 38.95 -13.68
#